data_AF-A0A1W1XMS4-F1
#
_entry.id   AF-A0A1W1XMS4-F1
#
_cell.length_a   1.000
_cell.length_b   1.000
_cell.length_c   1.000
_cell.angle_alpha   90.00
_cell.angle_beta   90.00
_cell.angle_gamma   90.00
#
_symmetry.space_group_name_H-M   'P 1'
#
loop_
_entity.id
_entity.type
_entity.pdbx_description
1 polymer ?
#
loop_
_entity_poly.entity_id
_entity_poly.type
_entity_poly.pdbx_seq_one_letter_code
_entity_poly.pdbx_strand_id
1 'polypeptide(L)'
;MDMRQRPENRTGPSRKGGLAGLVLLLLLVIAGLGFWYWHQMHALPTKPTPPMEAAPEKTPSPGPTARLDQGRPTAAGKESLARPVSPTGVAPGPAATEPGAVPSAQGPATTPDTYPHVPASLGQEERKEAFGLHDSVDHVVQAQEPFQVQGEAWTVDKIRRHLGANAPEDLQNEASEPILHPVQEEPVGRFVKRAIKAAPSAPSHMPPSYYGVRLVRPGENLWNIHYQILREYFARRDVHLPPWADEPAPNGRSSGVGRILKFLEKIVYVYDVRRNRLVTDLNRLYPNDLVVFFKISDVFAALEQVSPRELKAVRLVAGTLRLERDSEHRVLLDTQNFQQEPPPMPPPVPGN
;
A
#
# COMPACT_ATOMS: atom_id res chain seq x y z
N MET A 1 -13.13 -82.67 -44.75
CA MET A 1 -12.30 -82.09 -45.84
C MET A 1 -12.81 -80.67 -46.06
N ASP A 2 -12.64 -79.76 -45.12
CA ASP A 2 -11.41 -79.04 -44.75
C ASP A 2 -10.80 -78.23 -45.91
N MET A 3 -11.24 -76.97 -46.04
CA MET A 3 -10.58 -75.92 -46.81
C MET A 3 -10.11 -74.84 -45.83
N ARG A 4 -8.80 -74.82 -45.59
CA ARG A 4 -8.08 -73.83 -44.78
C ARG A 4 -8.16 -72.45 -45.43
N GLN A 5 -8.66 -71.46 -44.70
CA GLN A 5 -8.48 -70.05 -45.03
C GLN A 5 -7.18 -69.52 -44.40
N ARG A 6 -6.39 -68.82 -45.22
CA ARG A 6 -5.16 -68.09 -44.85
C ARG A 6 -5.51 -66.83 -44.05
N PRO A 7 -4.74 -66.47 -43.00
CA PRO A 7 -4.86 -65.16 -42.38
C PRO A 7 -4.02 -64.10 -43.12
N GLU A 8 -4.64 -62.97 -43.41
CA GLU A 8 -4.00 -61.73 -43.88
C GLU A 8 -3.32 -60.98 -42.73
N ASN A 9 -2.11 -60.50 -42.99
CA ASN A 9 -1.26 -59.79 -42.06
C ASN A 9 -1.49 -58.27 -42.24
N ARG A 10 -2.17 -57.60 -41.30
CA ARG A 10 -2.35 -56.14 -41.30
C ARG A 10 -1.24 -55.46 -40.48
N THR A 11 -0.37 -54.73 -41.16
CA THR A 11 0.62 -53.82 -40.56
C THR A 11 -0.05 -52.54 -40.03
N GLY A 12 0.04 -52.29 -38.72
CA GLY A 12 -0.46 -51.08 -38.08
C GLY A 12 0.46 -49.87 -38.28
N PRO A 13 -0.07 -48.64 -38.29
CA PRO A 13 0.71 -47.42 -38.52
C PRO A 13 1.64 -47.10 -37.34
N SER A 14 2.88 -46.73 -37.68
CA SER A 14 3.97 -46.39 -36.77
C SER A 14 3.67 -45.12 -35.95
N ARG A 15 3.64 -45.28 -34.62
CA ARG A 15 3.41 -44.23 -33.59
C ARG A 15 4.46 -43.10 -33.52
N LYS A 16 5.46 -43.07 -34.41
CA LYS A 16 6.59 -42.13 -34.31
C LYS A 16 6.28 -40.70 -34.83
N GLY A 17 5.15 -40.48 -35.50
CA GLY A 17 4.77 -39.16 -36.02
C GLY A 17 4.15 -38.19 -34.99
N GLY A 18 3.58 -38.69 -33.89
CA GLY A 18 2.82 -37.86 -32.95
C GLY A 18 3.68 -36.94 -32.07
N LEU A 19 4.88 -37.37 -31.70
CA LEU A 19 5.75 -36.61 -30.79
C LEU A 19 6.37 -35.38 -31.48
N ALA A 20 6.74 -35.52 -32.75
CA ALA A 20 7.35 -34.42 -33.52
C ALA A 20 6.37 -33.25 -33.73
N GLY A 21 5.09 -33.54 -34.00
CA GLY A 21 4.06 -32.52 -34.13
C GLY A 21 3.83 -31.73 -32.84
N LEU A 22 3.91 -32.40 -31.68
CA LEU A 22 3.66 -31.78 -30.38
C LEU A 22 4.82 -30.85 -29.97
N VAL A 23 6.06 -31.24 -30.26
CA VAL A 23 7.25 -30.39 -30.03
C VAL A 23 7.21 -29.14 -30.92
N LEU A 24 6.82 -29.27 -32.19
CA LEU A 24 6.70 -28.13 -33.10
C LEU A 24 5.64 -27.13 -32.62
N LEU A 25 4.50 -27.62 -32.13
CA LEU A 25 3.43 -26.77 -31.63
C LEU A 25 3.85 -26.01 -30.36
N LEU A 26 4.59 -26.66 -29.45
CA LEU A 26 5.11 -26.02 -28.25
C LEU A 26 6.09 -24.89 -28.59
N LEU A 27 6.99 -25.09 -29.57
CA LEU A 27 7.95 -24.08 -30.01
C LEU A 27 7.26 -22.85 -30.62
N LEU A 28 6.17 -23.04 -31.37
CA LEU A 28 5.39 -21.94 -31.94
C LEU A 28 4.71 -21.09 -30.84
N VAL A 29 4.20 -21.73 -29.78
CA VAL A 29 3.60 -21.01 -28.64
C VAL A 29 4.65 -20.18 -27.91
N ILE A 30 5.83 -20.74 -27.65
CA ILE A 30 6.93 -20.04 -26.98
C ILE A 30 7.40 -18.84 -27.82
N ALA A 31 7.56 -19.02 -29.14
CA ALA A 31 7.94 -17.94 -30.05
C ALA A 31 6.89 -16.82 -30.10
N GLY A 32 5.60 -17.17 -30.13
CA GLY A 32 4.50 -16.19 -30.09
C GLY A 32 4.48 -15.36 -28.80
N LEU A 33 4.66 -16.02 -27.65
CA LEU A 33 4.74 -15.33 -26.36
C LEU A 33 5.97 -14.42 -26.25
N GLY A 34 7.13 -14.87 -26.75
CA GLY A 34 8.33 -14.04 -26.81
C GLY A 34 8.17 -12.80 -27.69
N PHE A 35 7.55 -12.94 -28.87
CA PHE A 35 7.28 -11.82 -29.76
C PHE A 35 6.31 -10.80 -29.16
N TRP A 36 5.25 -11.27 -28.51
CA TRP A 36 4.30 -10.41 -27.81
C TRP A 36 4.96 -9.61 -26.68
N TYR A 37 5.80 -10.28 -25.87
CA TYR A 37 6.55 -9.63 -24.78
C TYR A 37 7.54 -8.58 -25.30
N TRP A 38 8.26 -8.88 -26.39
CA TRP A 38 9.16 -7.94 -27.05
C TRP A 38 8.44 -6.68 -27.54
N HIS A 39 7.27 -6.83 -28.16
CA HIS A 39 6.48 -5.69 -28.66
C HIS A 39 6.00 -4.79 -27.52
N GLN A 40 5.70 -5.36 -26.35
CA GLN A 40 5.27 -4.59 -25.19
C GLN A 40 6.42 -3.80 -24.53
N MET A 41 7.64 -4.33 -24.55
CA MET A 41 8.83 -3.65 -24.02
C MET A 41 9.33 -2.50 -24.92
N HIS A 42 9.11 -2.58 -26.24
CA HIS A 42 9.61 -1.59 -27.21
C HIS A 42 8.59 -0.52 -27.61
N ALA A 43 7.39 -0.51 -27.02
CA ALA A 43 6.47 0.61 -27.12
C ALA A 43 7.01 1.80 -26.31
N LEU A 44 8.00 2.51 -26.87
CA LEU A 44 8.50 3.75 -26.30
C LEU A 44 7.34 4.76 -26.20
N PRO A 45 7.17 5.45 -25.06
CA PRO A 45 6.17 6.50 -24.95
C PRO A 45 6.52 7.61 -25.95
N THR A 46 5.72 7.71 -27.01
CA THR A 46 5.79 8.84 -27.92
C THR A 46 5.43 10.08 -27.11
N LYS A 47 6.39 11.02 -27.01
CA LYS A 47 6.16 12.33 -26.40
C LYS A 47 4.88 12.93 -27.00
N PRO A 48 3.91 13.37 -26.19
CA PRO A 48 2.72 14.01 -26.71
C PRO A 48 3.14 15.28 -27.46
N THR A 49 2.81 15.32 -28.75
CA THR A 49 2.93 16.50 -29.60
C THR A 49 2.06 17.60 -28.99
N PRO A 50 2.60 18.80 -28.70
CA PRO A 50 1.77 19.90 -28.21
C PRO A 50 0.72 20.28 -29.27
N PRO A 51 -0.51 20.64 -28.85
CA PRO A 51 -1.54 21.07 -29.77
C PRO A 51 -1.11 22.37 -30.46
N MET A 52 -1.13 22.32 -31.78
CA MET A 52 -0.85 23.44 -32.67
C MET A 52 -1.94 24.51 -32.47
N GLU A 53 -1.55 25.61 -31.85
CA GLU A 53 -2.35 26.80 -31.61
C GLU A 53 -2.82 27.39 -32.95
N ALA A 54 -4.13 27.46 -33.14
CA ALA A 54 -4.75 28.00 -34.34
C ALA A 54 -4.54 29.52 -34.40
N ALA A 55 -3.81 29.96 -35.41
CA ALA A 55 -3.61 31.37 -35.71
C ALA A 55 -4.91 32.05 -36.18
N PRO A 56 -5.16 33.31 -35.81
CA PRO A 56 -6.35 34.05 -36.24
C PRO A 56 -6.24 34.59 -37.67
N GLU A 57 -7.42 34.72 -38.25
CA GLU A 57 -7.78 35.12 -39.60
C GLU A 57 -7.33 36.55 -39.95
N LYS A 58 -6.76 36.73 -41.15
CA LYS A 58 -6.26 37.99 -41.70
C LYS A 58 -7.40 38.89 -42.19
N THR A 59 -7.35 40.19 -41.85
CA THR A 59 -8.01 41.26 -42.60
C THR A 59 -6.95 42.19 -43.22
N PRO A 60 -7.10 42.69 -44.47
CA PRO A 60 -6.07 43.48 -45.14
C PRO A 60 -6.38 45.00 -45.16
N SER A 61 -5.37 45.85 -44.93
CA SER A 61 -5.23 47.17 -45.59
C SER A 61 -3.95 47.92 -45.21
N PRO A 62 -3.53 48.95 -45.99
CA PRO A 62 -2.14 49.12 -46.41
C PRO A 62 -1.41 50.33 -45.78
N GLY A 63 -0.09 50.32 -45.86
CA GLY A 63 0.71 51.56 -45.96
C GLY A 63 2.09 51.51 -45.29
N PRO A 64 3.14 52.15 -45.86
CA PRO A 64 4.54 51.72 -45.69
C PRO A 64 5.44 52.73 -44.94
N THR A 65 6.47 52.22 -44.26
CA THR A 65 7.78 52.87 -43.99
C THR A 65 8.66 51.85 -43.26
N ALA A 66 9.67 51.22 -43.88
CA ALA A 66 11.03 51.69 -44.14
C ALA A 66 12.02 51.53 -42.96
N ARG A 67 13.18 50.94 -43.29
CA ARG A 67 14.50 50.80 -42.59
C ARG A 67 14.70 49.56 -41.69
N LEU A 68 15.59 48.61 -42.03
CA LEU A 68 17.07 48.56 -42.12
C LEU A 68 17.78 48.38 -40.77
N ASP A 69 18.24 47.15 -40.50
CA ASP A 69 19.62 46.76 -40.09
C ASP A 69 19.62 45.26 -39.73
N GLN A 70 20.19 44.33 -40.51
CA GLN A 70 21.61 43.94 -40.63
C GLN A 70 22.35 43.68 -39.31
N GLY A 71 22.78 42.43 -39.10
CA GLY A 71 23.75 42.09 -38.05
C GLY A 71 23.85 40.61 -37.67
N ARG A 72 24.34 39.75 -38.57
CA ARG A 72 24.90 38.40 -38.28
C ARG A 72 26.38 38.44 -38.67
N PRO A 73 27.33 37.94 -37.85
CA PRO A 73 28.03 36.66 -38.12
C PRO A 73 28.34 35.86 -36.83
N THR A 74 28.12 34.53 -36.76
CA THR A 74 29.09 33.42 -36.93
C THR A 74 30.45 33.57 -36.21
N ALA A 75 30.79 32.63 -35.31
CA ALA A 75 31.71 31.50 -35.57
C ALA A 75 32.43 30.94 -34.31
N ALA A 76 32.39 29.61 -34.20
CA ALA A 76 33.48 28.67 -33.94
C ALA A 76 34.45 28.82 -32.73
N GLY A 77 34.59 27.71 -31.99
CA GLY A 77 35.80 27.31 -31.26
C GLY A 77 35.49 26.58 -29.95
N LYS A 78 36.14 25.51 -29.52
CA LYS A 78 37.16 24.60 -30.06
C LYS A 78 37.24 23.43 -29.06
N GLU A 79 37.46 22.22 -29.56
CA GLU A 79 37.91 21.07 -28.78
C GLU A 79 39.19 21.38 -27.99
N SER A 80 39.31 20.84 -26.78
CA SER A 80 40.61 20.58 -26.16
C SER A 80 40.57 19.26 -25.39
N LEU A 81 41.39 18.33 -25.87
CA LEU A 81 41.78 17.06 -25.26
C LEU A 81 42.76 17.26 -24.08
N ALA A 82 42.95 16.13 -23.36
CA ALA A 82 44.06 15.74 -22.47
C ALA A 82 43.85 16.02 -20.97
N ARG A 83 44.20 15.14 -20.02
CA ARG A 83 44.82 13.80 -19.99
C ARG A 83 44.60 13.23 -18.56
N PRO A 84 44.79 11.91 -18.32
CA PRO A 84 44.58 11.26 -17.03
C PRO A 84 45.85 11.32 -16.16
N VAL A 85 45.69 11.32 -14.83
CA VAL A 85 46.79 11.19 -13.87
C VAL A 85 46.44 10.10 -12.86
N SER A 86 47.29 9.08 -12.81
CA SER A 86 47.46 8.08 -11.75
C SER A 86 48.95 7.71 -11.75
N PRO A 87 49.47 6.96 -10.77
CA PRO A 87 49.45 7.18 -9.31
C PRO A 87 50.90 7.21 -8.76
N THR A 88 51.12 7.68 -7.55
CA THR A 88 52.39 7.43 -6.84
C THR A 88 52.09 7.24 -5.36
N GLY A 89 52.39 6.04 -4.85
CA GLY A 89 52.40 5.74 -3.43
C GLY A 89 53.82 5.81 -2.88
N VAL A 90 53.97 6.16 -1.60
CA VAL A 90 55.10 5.79 -0.73
C VAL A 90 54.63 5.79 0.73
N ALA A 91 54.59 4.57 1.30
CA ALA A 91 55.08 4.12 2.61
C ALA A 91 54.48 4.63 3.97
N PRO A 92 54.65 3.82 5.05
CA PRO A 92 53.85 3.85 6.27
C PRO A 92 54.60 4.43 7.49
N GLY A 93 53.86 4.85 8.52
CA GLY A 93 54.41 5.11 9.85
C GLY A 93 53.46 5.87 10.79
N PRO A 94 53.53 5.64 12.11
CA PRO A 94 52.36 5.55 12.98
C PRO A 94 52.15 6.78 13.86
N ALA A 95 50.91 7.06 14.27
CA ALA A 95 50.58 7.62 15.58
C ALA A 95 49.06 7.66 15.79
N ALA A 96 48.63 7.05 16.89
CA ALA A 96 47.31 7.19 17.44
C ALA A 96 47.04 8.64 17.83
N THR A 97 45.88 9.17 17.47
CA THR A 97 45.23 10.27 18.17
C THR A 97 43.74 10.10 17.98
N GLU A 98 43.07 9.69 19.06
CA GLU A 98 41.62 9.67 19.17
C GLU A 98 41.06 11.09 18.96
N PRO A 99 39.98 11.26 18.17
CA PRO A 99 39.15 12.43 18.25
C PRO A 99 37.70 12.07 18.59
N GLY A 100 37.21 12.68 19.67
CA GLY A 100 35.81 13.09 19.73
C GLY A 100 34.87 12.18 20.51
N ALA A 101 34.90 12.30 21.84
CA ALA A 101 33.69 12.11 22.63
C ALA A 101 32.72 13.25 22.29
N VAL A 102 31.83 13.00 21.32
CA VAL A 102 30.66 13.85 21.10
C VAL A 102 29.67 13.56 22.24
N PRO A 103 29.13 14.56 22.95
CA PRO A 103 28.10 14.32 23.94
C PRO A 103 26.85 13.83 23.21
N SER A 104 26.54 12.54 23.35
CA SER A 104 25.23 12.01 23.03
C SER A 104 24.22 12.70 23.95
N ALA A 105 23.60 13.76 23.44
CA ALA A 105 22.38 14.31 23.99
C ALA A 105 21.28 13.27 23.82
N GLN A 106 21.23 12.31 24.74
CA GLN A 106 20.07 11.47 24.97
C GLN A 106 18.99 12.38 25.55
N GLY A 107 18.23 13.01 24.65
CA GLY A 107 16.92 13.54 25.01
C GLY A 107 16.08 12.39 25.58
N PRO A 108 15.23 12.65 26.59
CA PRO A 108 14.37 11.63 27.16
C PRO A 108 13.51 11.03 26.06
N ALA A 109 13.57 9.70 25.90
CA ALA A 109 12.67 8.96 25.05
C ALA A 109 11.24 9.19 25.55
N THR A 110 10.52 10.07 24.87
CA THR A 110 9.07 10.21 25.04
C THR A 110 8.46 8.84 24.79
N THR A 111 7.72 8.34 25.77
CA THR A 111 6.81 7.22 25.60
C THR A 111 5.98 7.46 24.32
N PRO A 112 5.82 6.46 23.43
CA PRO A 112 5.03 6.63 22.21
C PRO A 112 3.55 6.63 22.61
N ASP A 113 3.14 7.74 23.20
CA ASP A 113 1.78 7.98 23.67
C ASP A 113 0.96 8.50 22.50
N THR A 114 0.12 7.62 21.95
CA THR A 114 -1.09 7.94 21.19
C THR A 114 -0.85 8.68 19.86
N TYR A 115 -1.61 8.31 18.81
CA TYR A 115 -1.56 9.06 17.54
C TYR A 115 -1.78 10.55 17.80
N PRO A 116 -1.01 11.43 17.12
CA PRO A 116 -1.23 12.85 17.28
C PRO A 116 -2.68 13.16 16.94
N HIS A 117 -3.34 13.92 17.81
CA HIS A 117 -4.61 14.51 17.43
C HIS A 117 -4.33 15.53 16.33
N VAL A 118 -4.79 15.23 15.12
CA VAL A 118 -4.61 16.05 13.94
C VAL A 118 -5.92 16.79 13.67
N PRO A 119 -5.99 18.11 13.94
CA PRO A 119 -7.21 18.88 13.72
C PRO A 119 -7.57 19.00 12.24
N ALA A 120 -8.87 19.04 11.95
CA ALA A 120 -9.41 19.16 10.59
C ALA A 120 -8.98 20.45 9.84
N SER A 121 -8.53 21.47 10.58
CA SER A 121 -8.06 22.74 10.03
C SER A 121 -6.67 22.65 9.39
N LEU A 122 -5.90 21.58 9.62
CA LEU A 122 -4.61 21.37 8.99
C LEU A 122 -4.74 20.94 7.54
N GLY A 123 -3.79 21.38 6.71
CA GLY A 123 -3.65 20.94 5.32
C GLY A 123 -3.24 19.47 5.23
N GLN A 124 -3.57 18.81 4.12
CA GLN A 124 -3.34 17.37 3.98
C GLN A 124 -1.86 16.97 4.10
N GLU A 125 -0.92 17.83 3.71
CA GLU A 125 0.51 17.55 3.87
C GLU A 125 0.91 17.47 5.34
N GLU A 126 0.50 18.43 6.18
CA GLU A 126 0.79 18.41 7.62
C GLU A 126 0.10 17.23 8.31
N ARG A 127 -1.09 16.86 7.85
CA ARG A 127 -1.81 15.70 8.37
C ARG A 127 -1.08 14.41 8.04
N LYS A 128 -0.68 14.22 6.79
CA LYS A 128 0.12 13.07 6.35
C LYS A 128 1.43 12.99 7.13
N GLU A 129 2.13 14.11 7.30
CA GLU A 129 3.37 14.22 8.10
C GLU A 129 3.18 13.73 9.54
N ALA A 130 2.08 14.11 10.19
CA ALA A 130 1.77 13.68 11.56
C ALA A 130 1.62 12.14 11.69
N PHE A 131 1.25 11.46 10.62
CA PHE A 131 1.20 10.01 10.56
C PHE A 131 2.49 9.37 10.03
N GLY A 132 3.46 10.17 9.56
CA GLY A 132 4.65 9.68 8.86
C GLY A 132 4.31 9.07 7.50
N LEU A 133 3.29 9.60 6.86
CA LEU A 133 2.87 9.23 5.51
C LEU A 133 3.21 10.40 4.58
N HIS A 134 3.58 10.10 3.35
CA HIS A 134 3.89 11.12 2.35
C HIS A 134 3.23 10.77 1.02
N ASP A 135 3.73 9.74 0.34
CA ASP A 135 3.29 9.34 -1.00
C ASP A 135 2.31 8.16 -0.98
N SER A 136 2.22 7.47 0.16
CA SER A 136 1.43 6.25 0.34
C SER A 136 -0.09 6.47 0.38
N VAL A 137 -0.54 7.69 0.70
CA VAL A 137 -1.94 8.09 0.75
C VAL A 137 -2.10 9.50 0.17
N ASP A 138 -3.26 9.78 -0.42
CA ASP A 138 -3.60 11.11 -0.92
C ASP A 138 -4.21 11.97 0.19
N HIS A 139 -4.97 11.34 1.11
CA HIS A 139 -5.60 12.03 2.23
C HIS A 139 -5.51 11.24 3.53
N VAL A 140 -5.43 11.97 4.64
CA VAL A 140 -5.71 11.48 5.98
C VAL A 140 -6.91 12.24 6.49
N VAL A 141 -8.00 11.54 6.79
CA VAL A 141 -9.30 12.15 7.14
C VAL A 141 -10.00 11.44 8.28
N GLN A 142 -10.84 12.15 9.02
CA GLN A 142 -11.87 11.52 9.87
C GLN A 142 -13.09 11.12 9.02
N ALA A 143 -13.99 10.31 9.59
CA ALA A 143 -15.07 9.70 8.82
C ALA A 143 -16.03 10.71 8.14
N GLN A 144 -16.28 11.86 8.79
CA GLN A 144 -17.16 12.93 8.29
C GLN A 144 -16.42 13.97 7.44
N GLU A 145 -15.08 13.94 7.42
CA GLU A 145 -14.30 14.96 6.74
C GLU A 145 -14.26 14.72 5.22
N PRO A 146 -14.43 15.77 4.41
CA PRO A 146 -14.45 15.63 2.97
C PRO A 146 -13.04 15.46 2.38
N PHE A 147 -12.94 14.63 1.35
CA PHE A 147 -11.80 14.50 0.45
C PHE A 147 -12.27 14.52 -1.00
N GLN A 148 -11.37 14.82 -1.95
CA GLN A 148 -11.73 15.03 -3.35
C GLN A 148 -11.47 13.78 -4.19
N VAL A 149 -12.47 13.36 -4.94
CA VAL A 149 -12.33 12.29 -5.95
C VAL A 149 -13.01 12.75 -7.22
N GLN A 150 -12.23 12.89 -8.31
CA GLN A 150 -12.70 13.39 -9.61
C GLN A 150 -13.42 14.75 -9.54
N GLY A 151 -13.01 15.63 -8.62
CA GLY A 151 -13.63 16.94 -8.43
C GLY A 151 -14.95 16.92 -7.65
N GLU A 152 -15.37 15.76 -7.14
CA GLU A 152 -16.47 15.64 -6.19
C GLU A 152 -15.95 15.45 -4.77
N ALA A 153 -16.61 16.08 -3.79
CA ALA A 153 -16.34 15.85 -2.38
C ALA A 153 -17.00 14.54 -1.88
N TRP A 154 -16.19 13.68 -1.29
CA TRP A 154 -16.56 12.41 -0.68
C TRP A 154 -16.18 12.40 0.80
N THR A 155 -16.95 11.66 1.60
CA THR A 155 -16.59 11.35 3.00
C THR A 155 -16.70 9.85 3.20
N VAL A 156 -16.00 9.28 4.18
CA VAL A 156 -16.14 7.85 4.51
C VAL A 156 -17.59 7.55 4.90
N ASP A 157 -18.25 8.44 5.63
CA ASP A 157 -19.67 8.31 5.98
C ASP A 157 -20.61 8.40 4.78
N LYS A 158 -20.28 9.18 3.74
CA LYS A 158 -21.05 9.20 2.49
C LYS A 158 -20.93 7.85 1.78
N ILE A 159 -19.73 7.28 1.74
CA ILE A 159 -19.49 5.93 1.19
C ILE A 159 -20.30 4.90 1.97
N ARG A 160 -20.24 4.91 3.30
CA ARG A 160 -21.02 4.03 4.20
C ARG A 160 -22.52 4.12 3.92
N ARG A 161 -23.07 5.34 3.89
CA ARG A 161 -24.49 5.58 3.61
C ARG A 161 -24.92 5.07 2.24
N HIS A 162 -24.07 5.22 1.23
CA HIS A 162 -24.37 4.71 -0.10
C HIS A 162 -24.41 3.19 -0.17
N LEU A 163 -23.53 2.52 0.59
CA LEU A 163 -23.53 1.07 0.67
C LEU A 163 -24.78 0.56 1.41
N GLY A 164 -25.30 1.32 2.38
CA GLY A 164 -26.52 1.00 3.12
C GLY A 164 -26.41 -0.37 3.80
N ALA A 165 -27.42 -1.22 3.64
CA ALA A 165 -27.42 -2.59 4.16
C ALA A 165 -26.34 -3.50 3.53
N ASN A 166 -25.72 -3.09 2.41
CA ASN A 166 -24.62 -3.82 1.79
C ASN A 166 -23.25 -3.39 2.31
N ALA A 167 -23.18 -2.42 3.23
CA ALA A 167 -21.94 -2.05 3.87
C ALA A 167 -21.44 -3.23 4.72
N PRO A 168 -20.14 -3.52 4.74
CA PRO A 168 -19.52 -4.33 5.79
C PRO A 168 -19.95 -3.80 7.17
N GLU A 169 -20.22 -4.70 8.10
CA GLU A 169 -20.85 -4.35 9.38
C GLU A 169 -20.01 -3.39 10.23
N ASP A 170 -18.70 -3.60 10.20
CA ASP A 170 -17.65 -2.72 10.70
C ASP A 170 -17.65 -1.32 10.09
N LEU A 171 -18.13 -1.17 8.86
CA LEU A 171 -18.39 0.14 8.26
C LEU A 171 -19.73 0.73 8.69
N GLN A 172 -20.70 -0.07 9.12
CA GLN A 172 -22.01 0.41 9.59
C GLN A 172 -21.96 0.93 11.04
N ASN A 173 -21.25 0.19 11.91
CA ASN A 173 -21.39 0.35 13.37
C ASN A 173 -20.64 1.55 13.96
N GLU A 174 -19.72 2.19 13.24
CA GLU A 174 -18.98 3.35 13.77
C GLU A 174 -19.80 4.65 13.94
N ALA A 175 -21.01 4.73 13.38
CA ALA A 175 -21.92 5.85 13.63
C ALA A 175 -22.68 5.71 14.97
N SER A 176 -22.65 4.52 15.59
CA SER A 176 -23.18 4.26 16.92
C SER A 176 -22.02 4.23 17.91
N GLU A 177 -22.17 4.86 19.06
CA GLU A 177 -21.09 5.02 20.04
C GLU A 177 -20.33 3.71 20.35
N PRO A 178 -19.00 3.78 20.58
CA PRO A 178 -18.17 2.61 20.75
C PRO A 178 -18.43 1.93 22.10
N ILE A 179 -18.99 0.73 22.07
CA ILE A 179 -19.04 -0.19 23.22
C ILE A 179 -17.61 -0.68 23.46
N LEU A 180 -16.83 0.06 24.25
CA LEU A 180 -15.65 -0.50 24.89
C LEU A 180 -16.12 -1.58 25.86
N HIS A 181 -15.87 -2.85 25.54
CA HIS A 181 -15.60 -3.78 26.63
C HIS A 181 -14.29 -3.30 27.28
N PRO A 182 -14.29 -2.88 28.56
CA PRO A 182 -13.04 -2.84 29.29
C PRO A 182 -12.44 -4.24 29.17
N VAL A 183 -11.16 -4.33 28.78
CA VAL A 183 -10.39 -5.56 28.94
C VAL A 183 -10.60 -6.02 30.37
N GLN A 184 -11.42 -7.04 30.57
CA GLN A 184 -11.50 -7.72 31.85
C GLN A 184 -10.18 -8.48 31.96
N GLU A 185 -9.22 -7.89 32.64
CA GLU A 185 -8.13 -8.65 33.22
C GLU A 185 -8.77 -9.72 34.10
N GLU A 186 -8.74 -10.99 33.68
CA GLU A 186 -9.06 -12.08 34.59
C GLU A 186 -8.08 -11.98 35.76
N PRO A 187 -8.56 -11.79 37.00
CA PRO A 187 -7.68 -11.66 38.16
C PRO A 187 -7.03 -13.00 38.44
N VAL A 188 -5.78 -13.15 38.00
CA VAL A 188 -4.91 -14.23 38.44
C VAL A 188 -4.50 -13.93 39.88
N GLY A 189 -5.28 -14.46 40.83
CA GLY A 189 -4.84 -14.58 42.23
C GLY A 189 -5.61 -13.74 43.23
N ARG A 190 -5.97 -14.40 44.34
CA ARG A 190 -6.68 -13.85 45.49
C ARG A 190 -5.82 -12.80 46.21
N PHE A 191 -6.07 -11.51 45.96
CA PHE A 191 -5.65 -10.45 46.87
C PHE A 191 -6.79 -9.47 47.16
N VAL A 192 -6.80 -9.00 48.40
CA VAL A 192 -7.91 -8.40 49.15
C VAL A 192 -8.41 -7.09 48.54
N LYS A 193 -9.73 -6.97 48.31
CA LYS A 193 -10.41 -5.73 47.93
C LYS A 193 -10.35 -4.69 49.07
N ARG A 194 -9.70 -3.55 48.84
CA ARG A 194 -9.93 -2.30 49.58
C ARG A 194 -10.83 -1.40 48.74
N ALA A 195 -11.98 -1.00 49.27
CA ALA A 195 -12.93 -0.14 48.55
C ALA A 195 -12.31 1.24 48.33
N ILE A 196 -12.07 1.61 47.07
CA ILE A 196 -11.66 2.96 46.68
C ILE A 196 -12.94 3.74 46.36
N LYS A 197 -13.13 4.84 47.11
CA LYS A 197 -14.16 5.86 46.94
C LYS A 197 -14.13 6.38 45.49
N ALA A 198 -15.28 6.31 44.80
CA ALA A 198 -15.43 6.71 43.41
C ALA A 198 -14.98 8.16 43.18
N ALA A 199 -13.98 8.32 42.31
CA ALA A 199 -13.56 9.61 41.76
C ALA A 199 -14.55 10.04 40.65
N PRO A 200 -14.74 11.36 40.42
CA PRO A 200 -15.62 11.87 39.39
C PRO A 200 -15.18 11.38 38.00
N SER A 201 -16.16 10.97 37.20
CA SER A 201 -16.02 10.51 35.81
C SER A 201 -15.24 11.52 34.98
N ALA A 202 -13.98 11.19 34.67
CA ALA A 202 -13.21 11.91 33.67
C ALA A 202 -13.91 11.80 32.30
N PRO A 203 -13.85 12.83 31.46
CA PRO A 203 -14.43 12.77 30.13
C PRO A 203 -13.74 11.67 29.31
N SER A 204 -14.53 10.68 28.88
CA SER A 204 -14.15 9.59 27.99
C SER A 204 -13.88 10.11 26.57
N HIS A 205 -12.87 10.96 26.37
CA HIS A 205 -12.44 11.33 25.03
C HIS A 205 -11.58 10.20 24.46
N MET A 206 -12.22 9.23 23.82
CA MET A 206 -11.51 8.26 22.98
C MET A 206 -10.83 9.02 21.83
N PRO A 207 -9.58 8.68 21.48
CA PRO A 207 -8.89 9.33 20.38
C PRO A 207 -9.67 9.17 19.07
N PRO A 208 -9.70 10.20 18.20
CA PRO A 208 -10.43 10.14 16.95
C PRO A 208 -9.84 9.08 15.99
N SER A 209 -10.74 8.44 15.25
CA SER A 209 -10.42 7.50 14.18
C SER A 209 -9.99 8.25 12.92
N TYR A 210 -8.81 7.92 12.39
CA TYR A 210 -8.31 8.44 11.13
C TYR A 210 -8.27 7.35 10.06
N TYR A 211 -8.58 7.76 8.83
CA TYR A 211 -8.55 6.95 7.63
C TYR A 211 -7.45 7.43 6.71
N GLY A 212 -6.65 6.49 6.21
CA GLY A 212 -5.79 6.72 5.06
C GLY A 212 -6.60 6.47 3.80
N VAL A 213 -6.62 7.44 2.88
CA VAL A 213 -7.37 7.37 1.63
C VAL A 213 -6.41 7.50 0.46
N ARG A 214 -6.49 6.55 -0.46
CA ARG A 214 -5.65 6.44 -1.66
C ARG A 214 -6.52 6.36 -2.90
N LEU A 215 -6.37 7.30 -3.82
CA LEU A 215 -6.92 7.23 -5.16
C LEU A 215 -6.01 6.34 -6.01
N VAL A 216 -6.55 5.25 -6.55
CA VAL A 216 -5.76 4.30 -7.35
C VAL A 216 -5.26 4.97 -8.63
N ARG A 217 -3.94 5.03 -8.80
CA ARG A 217 -3.28 5.55 -10.02
C ARG A 217 -3.02 4.42 -11.03
N PRO A 218 -2.84 4.74 -12.33
CA PRO A 218 -2.48 3.74 -13.33
C PRO A 218 -1.23 2.94 -12.95
N GLY A 219 -1.31 1.62 -13.04
CA GLY A 219 -0.21 0.70 -12.70
C GLY A 219 -0.09 0.37 -11.21
N GLU A 220 -0.90 0.98 -10.34
CA GLU A 220 -0.95 0.59 -8.94
C GLU A 220 -1.78 -0.68 -8.73
N ASN A 221 -1.36 -1.47 -7.77
CA ASN A 221 -2.12 -2.59 -7.25
C ASN A 221 -2.21 -2.45 -5.71
N LEU A 222 -3.14 -3.20 -5.11
CA LEU A 222 -3.40 -3.08 -3.67
C LEU A 222 -2.17 -3.40 -2.81
N TRP A 223 -1.36 -4.38 -3.23
CA TRP A 223 -0.15 -4.79 -2.53
C TRP A 223 0.89 -3.67 -2.52
N ASN A 224 1.12 -3.01 -3.66
CA ASN A 224 2.05 -1.88 -3.75
C ASN A 224 1.60 -0.72 -2.86
N ILE A 225 0.30 -0.42 -2.84
CA ILE A 225 -0.28 0.63 -1.97
C ILE A 225 -0.01 0.29 -0.50
N HIS A 226 -0.40 -0.91 -0.04
CA HIS A 226 -0.17 -1.34 1.35
C HIS A 226 1.30 -1.39 1.72
N TYR A 227 2.15 -1.87 0.81
CA TYR A 227 3.57 -1.97 1.05
C TYR A 227 4.22 -0.60 1.20
N GLN A 228 3.84 0.39 0.39
CA GLN A 228 4.32 1.75 0.53
C GLN A 228 3.90 2.37 1.88
N ILE A 229 2.65 2.14 2.32
CA ILE A 229 2.18 2.57 3.65
C ILE A 229 3.05 1.97 4.76
N LEU A 230 3.32 0.66 4.71
CA LEU A 230 4.17 0.00 5.69
C LEU A 230 5.60 0.54 5.67
N ARG A 231 6.17 0.76 4.49
CA ARG A 231 7.53 1.33 4.36
C ARG A 231 7.64 2.70 5.02
N GLU A 232 6.69 3.58 4.75
CA GLU A 232 6.67 4.93 5.34
C GLU A 232 6.44 4.88 6.86
N TYR A 233 5.48 4.08 7.30
CA TYR A 233 5.24 3.85 8.72
C TYR A 233 6.49 3.35 9.47
N PHE A 234 7.19 2.34 8.92
CA PHE A 234 8.42 1.84 9.55
C PHE A 234 9.57 2.85 9.43
N ALA A 235 9.67 3.61 8.33
CA ALA A 235 10.68 4.65 8.18
C ALA A 235 10.55 5.74 9.26
N ARG A 236 9.32 6.13 9.62
CA ARG A 236 9.06 7.03 10.76
C ARG A 236 9.60 6.49 12.09
N ARG A 237 9.69 5.17 12.24
CA ARG A 237 10.25 4.48 13.41
C ARG A 237 11.75 4.17 13.26
N ASP A 238 12.43 4.83 12.31
CA ASP A 238 13.84 4.63 11.98
C ASP A 238 14.14 3.21 11.45
N VAL A 239 13.17 2.62 10.75
CA VAL A 239 13.25 1.24 10.25
C VAL A 239 13.01 1.24 8.74
N HIS A 240 14.10 1.11 7.99
CA HIS A 240 14.01 1.06 6.53
C HIS A 240 13.70 -0.36 6.05
N LEU A 241 12.49 -0.55 5.52
CA LEU A 241 12.13 -1.79 4.84
C LEU A 241 12.72 -1.79 3.42
N PRO A 242 13.57 -2.78 3.05
CA PRO A 242 14.10 -2.90 1.69
C PRO A 242 13.00 -3.33 0.72
N PRO A 243 13.07 -3.00 -0.59
CA PRO A 243 12.01 -3.26 -1.58
C PRO A 243 11.49 -4.69 -1.67
N TRP A 244 12.27 -5.68 -1.23
CA TRP A 244 11.95 -7.11 -1.22
C TRP A 244 11.53 -7.63 0.17
N ALA A 245 11.22 -6.75 1.12
CA ALA A 245 10.91 -7.15 2.49
C ALA A 245 9.65 -8.02 2.61
N ASP A 246 8.74 -7.94 1.64
CA ASP A 246 7.53 -8.73 1.52
C ASP A 246 7.76 -10.10 0.86
N GLU A 247 8.91 -10.30 0.19
CA GLU A 247 9.23 -11.55 -0.49
C GLU A 247 9.33 -12.75 0.49
N PRO A 248 8.95 -13.96 0.05
CA PRO A 248 9.10 -15.15 0.87
C PRO A 248 10.59 -15.42 1.17
N ALA A 249 10.86 -15.97 2.34
CA ALA A 249 12.19 -16.44 2.70
C ALA A 249 12.61 -17.63 1.80
N PRO A 250 13.91 -17.98 1.73
CA PRO A 250 14.41 -19.07 0.88
C PRO A 250 13.77 -20.44 1.13
N ASN A 251 13.12 -20.63 2.29
CA ASN A 251 12.35 -21.83 2.63
C ASN A 251 10.89 -21.79 2.14
N GLY A 252 10.53 -20.82 1.30
CA GLY A 252 9.18 -20.60 0.77
C GLY A 252 8.19 -20.01 1.76
N ARG A 253 8.58 -19.70 3.01
CA ARG A 253 7.67 -19.11 4.00
C ARG A 253 7.55 -17.60 3.76
N SER A 254 6.32 -17.07 3.79
CA SER A 254 6.07 -15.62 3.72
C SER A 254 6.86 -14.87 4.80
N SER A 255 7.40 -13.70 4.46
CA SER A 255 8.06 -12.84 5.44
C SER A 255 7.10 -12.28 6.50
N GLY A 256 7.64 -11.66 7.54
CA GLY A 256 6.84 -10.92 8.51
C GLY A 256 6.00 -9.82 7.86
N VAL A 257 6.64 -9.03 6.99
CA VAL A 257 5.98 -7.96 6.22
C VAL A 257 4.90 -8.54 5.31
N GLY A 258 5.19 -9.64 4.59
CA GLY A 258 4.19 -10.30 3.74
C GLY A 258 2.96 -10.79 4.51
N ARG A 259 3.13 -11.23 5.77
CA ARG A 259 2.00 -11.60 6.65
C ARG A 259 1.18 -10.39 7.09
N ILE A 260 1.84 -9.27 7.40
CA ILE A 260 1.16 -8.01 7.71
C ILE A 260 0.37 -7.53 6.49
N LEU A 261 0.98 -7.52 5.30
CA LEU A 261 0.30 -7.16 4.05
C LEU A 261 -0.92 -8.04 3.79
N LYS A 262 -0.79 -9.35 3.98
CA LYS A 262 -1.92 -10.27 3.81
C LYS A 262 -3.04 -10.04 4.82
N PHE A 263 -2.72 -9.54 6.01
CA PHE A 263 -3.71 -9.09 6.98
C PHE A 263 -4.38 -7.79 6.52
N LEU A 264 -3.60 -6.78 6.08
CA LEU A 264 -4.13 -5.50 5.60
C LEU A 264 -5.11 -5.66 4.43
N GLU A 265 -4.85 -6.61 3.52
CA GLU A 265 -5.76 -6.98 2.43
C GLU A 265 -7.18 -7.33 2.92
N LYS A 266 -7.33 -7.81 4.15
CA LYS A 266 -8.63 -8.21 4.71
C LYS A 266 -9.41 -7.08 5.39
N ILE A 267 -8.73 -6.01 5.80
CA ILE A 267 -9.33 -4.90 6.57
C ILE A 267 -9.39 -3.61 5.75
N VAL A 268 -8.99 -3.67 4.48
CA VAL A 268 -9.05 -2.56 3.54
C VAL A 268 -10.37 -2.59 2.78
N TYR A 269 -10.91 -1.41 2.49
CA TYR A 269 -12.04 -1.26 1.60
C TYR A 269 -11.57 -0.62 0.30
N VAL A 270 -12.05 -1.19 -0.80
CA VAL A 270 -11.87 -0.61 -2.13
C VAL A 270 -13.24 -0.25 -2.65
N TYR A 271 -13.50 1.02 -2.83
CA TYR A 271 -14.78 1.54 -3.26
C TYR A 271 -14.71 2.08 -4.68
N ASP A 272 -15.59 1.58 -5.53
CA ASP A 272 -15.79 2.07 -6.89
C ASP A 272 -16.78 3.23 -6.86
N VAL A 273 -16.25 4.43 -7.05
CA VAL A 273 -17.01 5.68 -6.96
C VAL A 273 -18.06 5.76 -8.08
N ARG A 274 -17.75 5.21 -9.27
CA ARG A 274 -18.67 5.26 -10.42
C ARG A 274 -19.80 4.26 -10.30
N ARG A 275 -19.51 3.07 -9.80
CA ARG A 275 -20.51 1.99 -9.64
C ARG A 275 -21.17 1.99 -8.27
N ASN A 276 -20.73 2.88 -7.38
CA ASN A 276 -21.24 3.02 -6.03
C ASN A 276 -21.27 1.69 -5.27
N ARG A 277 -20.15 0.96 -5.27
CA ARG A 277 -20.07 -0.37 -4.63
C ARG A 277 -18.66 -0.68 -4.16
N LEU A 278 -18.55 -1.58 -3.20
CA LEU A 278 -17.27 -2.18 -2.86
C LEU A 278 -16.80 -3.14 -3.95
N VAL A 279 -15.51 -3.08 -4.25
CA VAL A 279 -14.83 -4.01 -5.15
C VAL A 279 -14.42 -5.23 -4.34
N THR A 280 -14.93 -6.39 -4.72
CA THR A 280 -14.60 -7.67 -4.08
C THR A 280 -13.39 -8.35 -4.71
N ASP A 281 -13.17 -8.17 -6.02
CA ASP A 281 -11.97 -8.66 -6.70
C ASP A 281 -10.83 -7.64 -6.60
N LEU A 282 -10.04 -7.77 -5.54
CA LEU A 282 -8.92 -6.89 -5.24
C LEU A 282 -7.71 -7.08 -6.18
N ASN A 283 -7.71 -8.12 -7.02
CA ASN A 283 -6.62 -8.38 -7.97
C ASN A 283 -6.65 -7.44 -9.18
N ARG A 284 -7.77 -6.73 -9.40
CA ARG A 284 -7.97 -5.85 -10.55
C ARG A 284 -8.47 -4.49 -10.08
N LEU A 285 -7.52 -3.58 -9.86
CA LEU A 285 -7.84 -2.19 -9.58
C LEU A 285 -7.89 -1.39 -10.88
N TYR A 286 -9.04 -0.77 -11.17
CA TYR A 286 -9.19 0.19 -12.25
C TYR A 286 -8.72 1.57 -11.76
N PRO A 287 -7.84 2.26 -12.49
CA PRO A 287 -7.34 3.55 -12.04
C PRO A 287 -8.42 4.64 -12.06
N ASN A 288 -8.19 5.71 -11.29
CA ASN A 288 -8.96 6.95 -11.18
C ASN A 288 -10.36 6.82 -10.57
N ASP A 289 -11.00 5.65 -10.65
CA ASP A 289 -12.38 5.42 -10.21
C ASP A 289 -12.47 4.70 -8.86
N LEU A 290 -11.35 4.16 -8.40
CA LEU A 290 -11.27 3.37 -7.17
C LEU A 290 -10.60 4.15 -6.06
N VAL A 291 -11.26 4.14 -4.90
CA VAL A 291 -10.74 4.69 -3.65
C VAL A 291 -10.43 3.53 -2.73
N VAL A 292 -9.16 3.40 -2.36
CA VAL A 292 -8.71 2.48 -1.32
C VAL A 292 -8.69 3.26 -0.01
N PHE A 293 -9.40 2.78 1.01
CA PHE A 293 -9.37 3.40 2.32
C PHE A 293 -9.40 2.35 3.44
N PHE A 294 -8.77 2.69 4.56
CA PHE A 294 -8.69 1.83 5.74
C PHE A 294 -8.37 2.69 6.96
N LYS A 295 -8.70 2.18 8.14
CA LYS A 295 -8.55 2.89 9.41
C LYS A 295 -7.08 2.82 9.87
N ILE A 296 -6.30 3.86 9.55
CA ILE A 296 -4.86 3.91 9.83
C ILE A 296 -4.57 3.94 11.33
N SER A 297 -5.44 4.54 12.15
CA SER A 297 -5.26 4.60 13.61
C SER A 297 -5.15 3.19 14.21
N ASP A 298 -6.04 2.27 13.82
CA ASP A 298 -6.09 0.92 14.37
C ASP A 298 -4.90 0.08 13.87
N VAL A 299 -4.58 0.19 12.58
CA VAL A 299 -3.44 -0.51 11.99
C VAL A 299 -2.15 -0.09 12.67
N PHE A 300 -1.90 1.20 12.77
CA PHE A 300 -0.66 1.69 13.33
C PHE A 300 -0.58 1.39 14.83
N ALA A 301 -1.69 1.52 15.59
CA ALA A 301 -1.73 1.21 17.01
C ALA A 301 -1.29 -0.24 17.30
N ALA A 302 -1.62 -1.16 16.40
CA ALA A 302 -1.14 -2.52 16.53
C ALA A 302 0.30 -2.72 16.05
N LEU A 303 0.71 -2.05 14.98
CA LEU A 303 2.10 -2.14 14.51
C LEU A 303 3.09 -1.53 15.51
N GLU A 304 2.69 -0.56 16.32
CA GLU A 304 3.52 0.03 17.38
C GLU A 304 3.95 -1.01 18.42
N GLN A 305 3.09 -2.01 18.64
CA GLN A 305 3.35 -3.12 19.58
C GLN A 305 4.38 -4.13 19.02
N VAL A 306 4.71 -4.05 17.74
CA VAL A 306 5.68 -4.93 17.08
C VAL A 306 7.01 -4.20 16.96
N SER A 307 8.07 -4.77 17.53
CA SER A 307 9.41 -4.27 17.26
C SER A 307 9.93 -4.77 15.91
N PRO A 308 10.83 -4.04 15.23
CA PRO A 308 11.40 -4.45 13.93
C PRO A 308 12.07 -5.82 13.97
N ARG A 309 12.70 -6.15 15.10
CA ARG A 309 13.35 -7.45 15.32
C ARG A 309 12.35 -8.60 15.40
N GLU A 310 11.11 -8.29 15.77
CA GLU A 310 10.02 -9.25 15.96
C GLU A 310 9.18 -9.48 14.71
N LEU A 311 9.43 -8.77 13.61
CA LEU A 311 8.72 -9.01 12.35
C LEU A 311 8.78 -10.49 11.92
N LYS A 312 9.90 -11.18 12.18
CA LYS A 312 10.05 -12.61 11.89
C LYS A 312 9.12 -13.50 12.74
N ALA A 313 8.76 -13.05 13.93
CA ALA A 313 7.87 -13.71 14.89
C ALA A 313 6.37 -13.41 14.65
N VAL A 314 6.05 -12.44 13.79
CA VAL A 314 4.66 -12.17 13.38
C VAL A 314 4.08 -13.41 12.69
N ARG A 315 2.84 -13.74 13.00
CA ARG A 315 2.07 -14.83 12.40
C ARG A 315 0.69 -14.33 12.00
N LEU A 316 0.20 -14.85 10.89
CA LEU A 316 -1.17 -14.66 10.46
C LEU A 316 -1.86 -16.02 10.57
N VAL A 317 -2.82 -16.14 11.49
CA VAL A 317 -3.52 -17.39 11.77
C VAL A 317 -5.01 -17.10 11.84
N ALA A 318 -5.78 -17.71 10.94
CA ALA A 318 -7.23 -17.57 10.87
C ALA A 318 -7.78 -16.13 10.78
N GLY A 319 -6.99 -15.17 10.25
CA GLY A 319 -7.39 -13.76 10.20
C GLY A 319 -6.86 -12.92 11.37
N THR A 320 -6.26 -13.55 12.39
CA THR A 320 -5.61 -12.85 13.49
C THR A 320 -4.13 -12.65 13.20
N LEU A 321 -3.68 -11.39 13.27
CA LEU A 321 -2.26 -11.04 13.31
C LEU A 321 -1.78 -11.15 14.75
N ARG A 322 -0.81 -12.01 15.01
CA ARG A 322 -0.28 -12.26 16.35
C ARG A 322 1.24 -12.32 16.35
N LEU A 323 1.83 -12.06 17.51
CA LEU A 323 3.23 -12.27 17.77
C LEU A 323 3.42 -13.61 18.48
N GLU A 324 4.27 -14.48 17.93
CA GLU A 324 4.61 -15.76 18.55
C GLU A 324 6.11 -15.82 18.87
N ARG A 325 6.42 -15.87 20.16
CA ARG A 325 7.76 -16.10 20.72
C ARG A 325 7.73 -17.41 21.50
N ASP A 326 8.89 -17.99 21.80
CA ASP A 326 9.04 -19.34 22.38
C ASP A 326 8.19 -19.60 23.65
N SER A 327 7.73 -18.56 24.34
CA SER A 327 6.83 -18.65 25.50
C SER A 327 5.74 -17.57 25.57
N GLU A 328 5.58 -16.74 24.52
CA GLU A 328 4.66 -15.61 24.54
C GLU A 328 3.83 -15.56 23.24
N HIS A 329 2.52 -15.56 23.40
CA HIS A 329 1.56 -15.34 22.32
C HIS A 329 0.78 -14.07 22.61
N ARG A 330 0.87 -13.09 21.70
CA ARG A 330 0.14 -11.82 21.82
C ARG A 330 -0.65 -11.55 20.56
N VAL A 331 -1.95 -11.33 20.68
CA VAL A 331 -2.78 -10.86 19.57
C VAL A 331 -2.48 -9.38 19.33
N LEU A 332 -2.18 -9.03 18.08
CA LEU A 332 -1.90 -7.65 17.66
C LEU A 332 -3.14 -7.03 17.04
N LEU A 333 -3.75 -7.74 16.08
CA LEU A 333 -4.99 -7.38 15.42
C LEU A 333 -5.81 -8.63 15.15
N ASP A 334 -7.12 -8.50 15.23
CA ASP A 334 -8.06 -9.51 14.75
C ASP A 334 -8.97 -8.89 13.69
N THR A 335 -9.14 -9.56 12.55
CA THR A 335 -10.12 -9.15 11.54
C THR A 335 -11.53 -9.04 12.12
N GLN A 336 -11.88 -9.82 13.15
CA GLN A 336 -13.19 -9.74 13.82
C GLN A 336 -13.42 -8.41 14.53
N ASN A 337 -12.36 -7.76 15.01
CA ASN A 337 -12.48 -6.41 15.59
C ASN A 337 -12.87 -5.37 14.53
N PHE A 338 -12.59 -5.70 13.26
CA PHE A 338 -13.03 -4.98 12.07
C PHE A 338 -14.21 -5.70 11.41
N GLN A 339 -15.00 -6.51 12.13
CA GLN A 339 -16.23 -7.14 11.61
C GLN A 339 -17.33 -7.16 12.69
N GLN A 340 -17.28 -6.25 13.68
CA GLN A 340 -18.08 -6.31 14.91
C GLN A 340 -19.53 -6.73 14.64
N GLU A 341 -19.96 -7.85 15.25
CA GLU A 341 -21.34 -8.32 15.28
C GLU A 341 -22.28 -7.24 15.87
N PRO A 342 -23.57 -7.25 15.52
CA PRO A 342 -24.47 -6.20 15.94
C PRO A 342 -24.72 -6.33 17.43
N PRO A 343 -24.90 -5.22 18.18
CA PRO A 343 -25.28 -5.31 19.57
C PRO A 343 -26.56 -6.15 19.69
N PRO A 344 -26.67 -7.04 20.69
CA PRO A 344 -27.88 -7.84 20.88
C PRO A 344 -29.08 -6.90 20.97
N MET A 345 -30.09 -7.13 20.14
CA MET A 345 -31.30 -6.29 20.13
C MET A 345 -31.83 -6.15 21.56
N PRO A 346 -32.20 -4.92 22.00
CA PRO A 346 -32.82 -4.75 23.29
C PRO A 346 -34.07 -5.65 23.37
N PRO A 347 -34.34 -6.26 24.53
CA PRO A 347 -35.51 -7.11 24.69
C PRO A 347 -36.77 -6.31 24.30
N PRO A 348 -37.75 -6.95 23.64
CA PRO A 348 -38.98 -6.27 23.24
C PRO A 348 -39.60 -5.59 24.46
N VAL A 349 -39.83 -4.28 24.37
CA VAL A 349 -40.50 -3.54 25.43
C VAL A 349 -41.89 -4.14 25.59
N PRO A 350 -42.27 -4.64 26.78
CA PRO A 350 -43.63 -5.12 26.99
C PRO A 350 -44.61 -3.98 26.72
N GLY A 351 -45.53 -4.20 25.79
CA GLY A 351 -46.55 -3.21 25.43
C GLY A 351 -47.41 -2.85 26.64
N ASN A 352 -47.61 -1.55 26.84
CA ASN A 352 -48.60 -0.99 27.77
C ASN A 352 -50.01 -1.02 27.16
#